data_AF-A0A6B3NNV7-F1
#
_entry.id   AF-A0A6B3NNV7-F1
#
_cell.length_a   1.000
_cell.length_b   1.000
_cell.length_c   1.000
_cell.angle_alpha   90.00
_cell.angle_beta   90.00
_cell.angle_gamma   90.00
#
_symmetry.space_group_name_H-M   'P 1'
#
loop_
_entity.id
_entity.type
_entity.pdbx_description
1 polymer ?
#
loop_
_entity_poly.entity_id
_entity_poly.type
_entity_poly.pdbx_seq_one_letter_code
_entity_poly.pdbx_strand_id
1 'polypeptide(L)'
;MATITGTFVNDNLVGTTDSDLINGLEGDDGLFGFNGDDWLDGGTGNDVLYGESGNDILLGGEGHDWLDGGTGNDVLYGESGNDILLGGEGHDWLDGGTGNDV
;
A
#
# COMPACT_ATOMS: atom_id res chain seq x y z
N MET A 1 12.58 -3.01 -10.75
CA MET A 1 12.58 -3.57 -9.38
C MET A 1 13.74 -3.05 -8.60
N ALA A 2 13.57 -1.83 -8.11
CA ALA A 2 14.29 -1.34 -6.96
C ALA A 2 13.67 -1.94 -5.68
N THR A 3 14.42 -1.85 -4.58
CA THR A 3 13.92 -2.16 -3.25
C THR A 3 14.17 -0.94 -2.38
N ILE A 4 13.10 -0.47 -1.74
CA ILE A 4 13.09 0.69 -0.85
C ILE A 4 12.62 0.18 0.51
N THR A 5 13.35 0.53 1.56
CA THR A 5 13.02 0.15 2.92
C THR A 5 13.15 1.39 3.79
N GLY A 6 12.09 1.67 4.53
CA GLY A 6 12.06 2.71 5.54
C GLY A 6 12.88 2.36 6.77
N THR A 7 12.52 3.00 7.85
CA THR A 7 13.08 2.89 9.18
C THR A 7 11.96 2.49 10.15
N PHE A 8 12.22 2.47 11.45
CA PHE A 8 11.17 2.16 12.44
C PHE A 8 10.45 3.42 12.93
N VAL A 9 10.37 4.45 12.08
CA VAL A 9 9.64 5.70 12.32
C VAL A 9 9.00 6.15 11.02
N ASN A 10 8.05 7.08 11.13
CA ASN A 10 7.32 7.65 10.01
C ASN A 10 8.23 8.10 8.84
N ASP A 11 8.03 7.48 7.69
CA ASP A 11 8.77 7.69 6.46
C ASP A 11 7.87 8.20 5.32
N ASN A 12 8.51 8.73 4.28
CA ASN A 12 7.86 9.00 3.00
C ASN A 12 8.71 8.35 1.90
N LEU A 13 8.23 7.22 1.40
CA LEU A 13 8.93 6.36 0.46
C LEU A 13 8.29 6.50 -0.91
N VAL A 14 9.11 6.75 -1.93
CA VAL A 14 8.64 6.97 -3.30
C VAL A 14 9.41 6.04 -4.23
N GLY A 15 8.64 5.24 -4.98
CA GLY A 15 9.10 4.35 -6.03
C GLY A 15 9.60 5.09 -7.27
N THR A 16 9.75 4.32 -8.33
CA THR A 16 10.24 4.74 -9.63
C THR A 16 9.16 4.48 -10.68
N THR A 17 9.51 4.56 -11.97
CA THR A 17 8.53 4.28 -13.04
C THR A 17 8.51 2.80 -13.45
N ASP A 18 9.33 1.97 -12.80
CA ASP A 18 9.39 0.53 -13.00
C ASP A 18 8.86 -0.14 -11.73
N SER A 19 8.35 -1.38 -11.83
CA SER A 19 7.95 -2.19 -10.68
C SER A 19 8.95 -2.13 -9.54
N ASP A 20 8.50 -1.93 -8.31
CA ASP A 20 9.31 -1.76 -7.11
C ASP A 20 8.80 -2.61 -5.93
N LEU A 21 9.68 -2.76 -4.93
CA LEU A 21 9.33 -3.32 -3.62
C LEU A 21 9.59 -2.24 -2.56
N ILE A 22 8.55 -1.81 -1.86
CA ILE A 22 8.60 -0.72 -0.87
C ILE A 22 8.10 -1.27 0.48
N ASN A 23 8.89 -1.12 1.54
CA ASN A 23 8.54 -1.58 2.89
C ASN A 23 8.67 -0.43 3.90
N GLY A 24 7.59 -0.08 4.60
CA GLY A 24 7.52 0.98 5.61
C GLY A 24 8.18 0.58 6.94
N LEU A 25 7.81 -0.61 7.46
CA LEU A 25 8.23 -1.20 8.74
C LEU A 25 7.36 -0.74 9.93
N GLU A 26 7.89 0.09 10.83
CA GLU A 26 7.13 0.61 11.97
C GLU A 26 6.99 2.12 11.78
N GLY A 27 5.83 2.68 12.11
CA GLY A 27 5.58 4.12 12.00
C GLY A 27 4.33 4.39 11.18
N ASP A 28 3.85 5.63 11.19
CA ASP A 28 2.79 6.03 10.25
C ASP A 28 3.47 6.52 8.96
N ASP A 29 3.47 5.68 7.93
CA ASP A 29 4.25 5.85 6.71
C ASP A 29 3.42 6.31 5.50
N GLY A 30 4.09 6.98 4.56
CA GLY A 30 3.55 7.30 3.24
C GLY A 30 4.32 6.57 2.15
N LEU A 31 3.69 5.63 1.45
CA LEU A 31 4.28 4.83 0.38
C LEU A 31 3.62 5.16 -0.96
N PHE A 32 4.43 5.44 -1.98
CA PHE A 32 3.98 5.80 -3.33
C PHE A 32 4.70 4.92 -4.38
N GLY A 33 3.95 4.08 -5.09
CA GLY A 33 4.46 3.14 -6.11
C GLY A 33 4.87 3.80 -7.43
N PHE A 34 4.04 4.75 -7.89
CA PHE A 34 4.20 5.51 -9.13
C PHE A 34 3.73 4.73 -10.38
N ASN A 35 4.63 4.20 -11.21
CA ASN A 35 4.24 3.37 -12.34
C ASN A 35 4.90 2.01 -12.22
N GLY A 36 4.27 1.00 -12.80
CA GLY A 36 4.78 -0.37 -12.81
C GLY A 36 3.97 -1.22 -11.84
N ASP A 37 4.13 -2.54 -11.94
CA ASP A 37 3.44 -3.45 -11.03
C ASP A 37 4.24 -3.50 -9.71
N ASP A 38 3.76 -2.81 -8.67
CA ASP A 38 4.48 -2.56 -7.43
C ASP A 38 4.05 -3.46 -6.27
N TRP A 39 4.94 -3.64 -5.29
CA TRP A 39 4.63 -4.26 -3.99
C TRP A 39 4.91 -3.26 -2.88
N LEU A 40 3.86 -2.81 -2.19
CA LEU A 40 3.91 -1.88 -1.07
C LEU A 40 3.46 -2.58 0.21
N ASP A 41 4.28 -2.51 1.25
CA ASP A 41 4.01 -3.05 2.58
C ASP A 41 4.19 -1.94 3.62
N GLY A 42 3.09 -1.49 4.24
CA GLY A 42 3.10 -0.45 5.27
C GLY A 42 3.78 -0.94 6.55
N GLY A 43 3.32 -2.08 7.06
CA GLY A 43 3.90 -2.76 8.20
C GLY A 43 3.05 -2.52 9.45
N THR A 44 3.53 -1.75 10.42
CA THR A 44 2.74 -1.40 11.61
C THR A 44 2.68 0.11 11.77
N GLY A 45 1.52 0.63 12.14
CA GLY A 45 1.23 2.06 12.19
C GLY A 45 0.09 2.39 11.24
N ASN A 46 -0.38 3.63 11.23
CA ASN A 46 -1.48 4.03 10.35
C ASN A 46 -0.90 4.54 9.04
N ASP A 47 -0.87 3.68 8.04
CA ASP A 47 -0.13 3.91 6.83
C ASP A 47 -0.99 4.47 5.70
N VAL A 48 -0.34 5.11 4.74
CA VAL A 48 -0.96 5.62 3.52
C VAL A 48 -0.21 5.07 2.32
N LEU A 49 -0.86 4.18 1.56
CA LEU A 49 -0.29 3.50 0.41
C LEU A 49 -1.02 3.91 -0.87
N TYR A 50 -0.25 4.33 -1.88
CA TYR A 50 -0.73 4.59 -3.24
C TYR A 50 0.02 3.73 -4.25
N GLY A 51 -0.66 2.81 -4.94
CA GLY A 51 -0.11 2.03 -6.06
C GLY A 51 0.12 2.89 -7.30
N GLU A 52 -0.82 3.79 -7.58
CA GLU A 52 -0.85 4.68 -8.74
C GLU A 52 -1.13 3.95 -10.08
N SER A 53 -0.14 3.58 -10.88
CA SER A 53 -0.37 2.99 -12.21
C SER A 53 0.32 1.64 -12.36
N GLY A 54 -0.44 0.56 -12.44
CA GLY A 54 0.13 -0.78 -12.49
C GLY A 54 -0.85 -1.80 -12.00
N ASN A 55 -0.49 -3.09 -12.00
CA ASN A 55 -1.22 -4.08 -11.23
C ASN A 55 -0.48 -4.26 -9.91
N ASP A 56 -0.93 -3.56 -8.89
CA ASP A 56 -0.19 -3.38 -7.66
C ASP A 56 -0.65 -4.34 -6.56
N ILE A 57 0.23 -4.58 -5.60
CA ILE A 57 -0.06 -5.30 -4.36
C ILE A 57 0.22 -4.36 -3.19
N LEU A 58 -0.83 -4.01 -2.45
CA LEU A 58 -0.76 -3.13 -1.29
C LEU A 58 -1.14 -3.92 -0.04
N LEU A 59 -0.26 -3.92 0.96
CA LEU A 59 -0.47 -4.48 2.30
C LEU A 59 -0.46 -3.33 3.31
N GLY A 60 -1.59 -3.06 3.97
CA GLY A 60 -1.70 -2.06 5.03
C GLY A 60 -0.91 -2.48 6.25
N GLY A 61 -1.34 -3.60 6.86
CA GLY A 61 -0.64 -4.23 7.96
C GLY A 61 -1.38 -4.05 9.29
N GLU A 62 -0.67 -3.72 10.36
CA GLU A 62 -1.30 -3.39 11.63
C GLU A 62 -1.56 -1.89 11.76
N GLY A 63 -2.81 -1.44 11.71
CA GLY A 63 -3.12 -0.02 11.84
C GLY A 63 -4.44 0.39 11.22
N HIS A 64 -4.77 1.67 11.26
CA HIS A 64 -5.90 2.20 10.50
C HIS A 64 -5.39 2.77 9.19
N ASP A 65 -5.41 1.96 8.15
CA ASP A 65 -4.67 2.24 6.92
C ASP A 65 -5.53 2.85 5.82
N TRP A 66 -4.89 3.61 4.94
CA TRP A 66 -5.47 4.10 3.70
C TRP A 66 -4.73 3.48 2.52
N LEU A 67 -5.45 2.68 1.73
CA LEU A 67 -4.91 2.03 0.54
C LEU A 67 -5.66 2.51 -0.70
N ASP A 68 -4.91 2.96 -1.72
CA ASP A 68 -5.45 3.33 -3.03
C ASP A 68 -4.63 2.63 -4.14
N GLY A 69 -5.27 1.70 -4.86
CA GLY A 69 -4.66 0.96 -5.98
C GLY A 69 -4.39 1.84 -7.19
N GLY A 70 -5.22 2.86 -7.43
CA GLY A 70 -5.08 3.72 -8.61
C GLY A 70 -5.65 3.09 -9.88
N THR A 71 -4.83 2.81 -10.89
CA THR A 71 -5.27 2.23 -12.16
C THR A 71 -4.57 0.91 -12.43
N GLY A 72 -5.35 -0.10 -12.81
CA GLY A 72 -4.87 -1.44 -13.15
C GLY A 72 -5.71 -2.49 -12.45
N ASN A 73 -5.21 -3.72 -12.30
CA ASN A 73 -5.94 -4.75 -11.56
C ASN A 73 -5.20 -5.02 -10.27
N ASP A 74 -5.65 -4.37 -9.21
CA ASP A 74 -4.89 -4.28 -7.98
C ASP A 74 -5.32 -5.31 -6.95
N VAL A 75 -4.44 -5.58 -5.99
CA VAL A 75 -4.72 -6.43 -4.85
C VAL A 75 -4.40 -5.68 -3.56
N LEU A 76 -5.44 -5.35 -2.80
CA LEU A 76 -5.32 -4.59 -1.56
C LEU A 76 -5.71 -5.47 -0.38
N TYR A 77 -4.83 -5.52 0.63
CA TYR A 77 -5.08 -6.16 1.92
C TYR A 77 -4.95 -5.10 3.02
N GLY A 78 -6.04 -4.80 3.73
CA GLY A 78 -6.01 -3.92 4.91
C GLY A 78 -5.38 -4.59 6.13
N GLU A 79 -5.51 -5.92 6.20
CA GLU A 79 -5.04 -6.75 7.31
C GLU A 79 -5.72 -6.45 8.65
N SER A 80 -5.18 -5.61 9.53
CA SER A 80 -5.77 -5.41 10.85
C SER A 80 -5.95 -3.96 11.23
N GLY A 81 -7.20 -3.57 11.46
CA GLY A 81 -7.54 -2.29 12.06
C GLY A 81 -8.90 -1.82 11.62
N ASN A 82 -8.99 -0.68 10.95
CA ASN A 82 -10.25 -0.18 10.39
C ASN A 82 -9.80 0.62 9.19
N ASP A 83 -9.88 -0.02 8.03
CA ASP A 83 -9.11 0.43 6.88
C ASP A 83 -10.02 1.08 5.84
N ILE A 84 -9.42 1.88 4.97
CA ILE A 84 -10.07 2.43 3.80
C ILE A 84 -9.37 1.87 2.57
N LEU A 85 -10.09 1.10 1.77
CA LEU A 85 -9.54 0.44 0.58
C LEU A 85 -10.23 0.98 -0.67
N LEU A 86 -9.46 1.63 -1.54
CA LEU A 86 -9.89 2.13 -2.82
C LEU A 86 -9.20 1.35 -3.92
N GLY A 87 -9.93 0.45 -4.60
CA GLY A 87 -9.35 -0.31 -5.73
C GLY A 87 -9.03 0.55 -6.96
N GLY A 88 -9.81 1.62 -7.17
CA GLY A 88 -9.59 2.51 -8.30
C GLY A 88 -10.18 1.99 -9.61
N GLU A 89 -9.46 2.19 -10.73
CA GLU A 89 -9.87 1.75 -12.06
C GLU A 89 -9.35 0.35 -12.39
N GLY A 90 -10.25 -0.63 -12.48
CA GLY A 90 -9.97 -1.91 -13.11
C GLY A 90 -10.70 -3.07 -12.43
N HIS A 91 -10.08 -4.25 -12.43
CA HIS A 91 -10.65 -5.43 -11.78
C HIS A 91 -9.85 -5.78 -10.53
N ASP A 92 -10.27 -5.19 -9.42
CA ASP A 92 -9.51 -5.22 -8.18
C ASP A 92 -9.96 -6.33 -7.23
N TRP A 93 -9.05 -6.76 -6.38
CA TRP A 93 -9.30 -7.61 -5.24
C TRP A 93 -9.04 -6.84 -3.95
N LEU A 94 -10.07 -6.67 -3.13
CA LEU A 94 -9.98 -5.97 -1.84
C LEU A 94 -10.33 -6.93 -0.71
N ASP A 95 -9.44 -7.05 0.26
CA ASP A 95 -9.67 -7.76 1.52
C ASP A 95 -9.32 -6.83 2.69
N GLY A 96 -10.33 -6.27 3.35
CA GLY A 96 -10.15 -5.39 4.51
C GLY A 96 -9.62 -6.13 5.74
N GLY A 97 -9.65 -7.47 5.77
CA GLY A 97 -9.16 -8.23 6.90
C GLY A 97 -10.03 -8.09 8.15
N THR A 98 -9.41 -7.74 9.29
CA THR A 98 -10.11 -7.58 10.56
C THR A 98 -10.35 -6.11 10.86
N GLY A 99 -11.57 -5.75 11.22
CA GLY A 99 -11.88 -4.34 11.41
C GLY A 99 -13.30 -3.98 11.02
N ASN A 100 -13.56 -2.68 11.03
CA ASN A 100 -14.69 -2.10 10.31
C ASN A 100 -14.14 -1.28 9.14
N ASP A 101 -14.14 -1.89 7.97
CA ASP A 101 -13.46 -1.36 6.80
C ASP A 101 -14.46 -0.73 5.81
N VAL A 102 -13.97 0.16 4.95
CA VAL A 102 -14.78 0.94 3.98
C VAL A 102 -14.27 0.80 2.56
#